data_AF-A0A6P4YS55-F1
#
_entry.id   AF-A0A6P4YS55-F1
#
_cell.length_a   1.000
_cell.length_b   1.000
_cell.length_c   1.000
_cell.angle_alpha   90.00
_cell.angle_beta   90.00
_cell.angle_gamma   90.00
#
_symmetry.space_group_name_H-M   'P 1'
#
loop_
_entity.id
_entity.type
_entity.pdbx_description
1 polymer ?
#
loop_
_entity_poly.entity_id
_entity_poly.type
_entity_poly.pdbx_seq_one_letter_code
_entity_poly.pdbx_strand_id
1 'polypeptide(L)'
;MKSAATVSVPLLVICFFAGMWTTGVYYNYYTEAVNEGIPAPQMKWSHSQVRITPQEGLDVWARRNHSYSDVTKVLYNRLPKCGSNTMKVLIRELQTRNRFQFFEDKDYGIKALPKKLLREFVKMVDQLPRPSIYEKHIYYVDFQKFGLQQPAYINLVRDPLERRISGYYYMRFGRIEGNQKQKRTHEEKSQTFDDCVLNDLWECDEFGPKTFTMTQFFCGQESICMEPSQMAVETAKENIRRHYAVVGVLEEFSSFLKVLEGVMPQFFRGAHDTWREIESKQMEHQKTAIKIPPSEKAREIMRQRLHLDYQVYDFIKERFHMQKTQLGIED
;
A
#
# COMPACT_ATOMS: atom_id res chain seq x y z
N MET A 1 -46.16 -31.99 48.68
CA MET A 1 -47.19 -31.04 49.15
C MET A 1 -46.51 -29.69 49.28
N LYS A 2 -46.80 -28.74 48.37
CA LYS A 2 -47.48 -27.43 48.62
C LYS A 2 -46.82 -26.64 49.77
N SER A 3 -46.44 -25.36 49.69
CA SER A 3 -46.67 -24.23 48.76
C SER A 3 -45.79 -23.06 49.28
N ALA A 4 -44.93 -22.46 48.45
CA ALA A 4 -45.00 -21.08 47.91
C ALA A 4 -44.93 -19.89 48.90
N ALA A 5 -43.98 -18.98 48.65
CA ALA A 5 -44.21 -17.54 48.69
C ALA A 5 -43.24 -16.81 47.74
N THR A 6 -43.87 -16.16 46.76
CA THR A 6 -43.39 -15.26 45.70
C THR A 6 -42.92 -13.90 46.19
N VAL A 7 -41.93 -13.31 45.49
CA VAL A 7 -41.92 -11.86 45.18
C VAL A 7 -41.44 -11.66 43.73
N SER A 8 -42.32 -11.04 42.93
CA SER A 8 -42.17 -10.54 41.56
C SER A 8 -41.32 -9.26 41.51
N VAL A 9 -40.73 -8.81 40.40
CA VAL A 9 -41.25 -7.91 39.31
C VAL A 9 -40.00 -7.46 38.49
N PRO A 10 -40.03 -6.98 37.22
CA PRO A 10 -40.54 -7.52 35.94
C PRO A 10 -39.43 -7.63 34.84
N LEU A 11 -39.76 -8.28 33.72
CA LEU A 11 -39.05 -8.13 32.44
C LEU A 11 -39.35 -6.77 31.81
N LEU A 12 -38.32 -6.06 31.31
CA LEU A 12 -38.48 -4.92 30.40
C LEU A 12 -37.42 -4.97 29.28
N VAL A 13 -37.88 -5.44 28.12
CA VAL A 13 -37.66 -4.89 26.77
C VAL A 13 -36.23 -4.43 26.44
N ILE A 14 -35.46 -5.28 25.74
CA ILE A 14 -34.29 -4.85 24.97
C ILE A 14 -34.78 -4.41 23.59
N CYS A 15 -34.95 -3.10 23.42
CA CYS A 15 -35.10 -2.45 22.12
C CYS A 15 -33.72 -1.98 21.61
N PHE A 16 -33.51 -2.22 20.32
CA PHE A 16 -32.48 -1.63 19.47
C PHE A 16 -32.40 -0.10 19.63
N PHE A 17 -31.18 0.45 19.79
CA PHE A 17 -30.73 1.64 19.07
C PHE A 17 -29.19 1.66 19.00
N ALA A 18 -28.70 1.99 17.81
CA ALA A 18 -27.30 2.16 17.45
C ALA A 18 -26.74 3.53 17.92
N GLY A 19 -25.41 3.65 17.98
CA GLY A 19 -24.73 4.92 17.73
C GLY A 19 -23.67 5.32 18.77
N MET A 20 -22.42 5.41 18.30
CA MET A 20 -21.26 6.14 18.86
C MET A 20 -20.80 5.58 20.22
N TRP A 21 -19.54 5.19 20.40
CA TRP A 21 -18.47 5.97 21.04
C TRP A 21 -17.23 5.05 21.06
N THR A 22 -16.25 5.25 20.18
CA THR A 22 -14.94 4.54 20.26
C THR A 22 -13.74 5.47 20.12
N THR A 23 -13.91 6.78 20.31
CA THR A 23 -12.81 7.78 20.34
C THR A 23 -12.33 8.13 21.76
N GLY A 24 -12.96 7.59 22.81
CA GLY A 24 -12.66 7.95 24.21
C GLY A 24 -11.54 7.16 24.91
N VAL A 25 -11.03 6.07 24.33
CA VAL A 25 -10.08 5.19 25.03
C VAL A 25 -8.61 5.59 24.80
N TYR A 26 -8.30 6.38 23.77
CA TYR A 26 -6.93 6.82 23.47
C TYR A 26 -6.48 8.07 24.25
N TYR A 27 -7.41 8.92 24.71
CA TYR A 27 -7.07 10.16 25.41
C TYR A 27 -6.64 9.93 26.86
N ASN A 28 -7.17 8.90 27.53
CA ASN A 28 -6.91 8.64 28.95
C ASN A 28 -5.52 8.08 29.26
N TYR A 29 -4.84 7.46 28.29
CA TYR A 29 -3.50 6.90 28.53
C TYR A 29 -2.40 7.98 28.57
N TYR A 30 -2.65 9.15 27.98
CA TYR A 30 -1.67 10.24 27.92
C TYR A 30 -1.77 11.21 29.11
N THR A 31 -2.98 11.37 29.67
CA THR A 31 -3.22 12.24 30.84
C THR A 31 -2.77 11.60 32.16
N GLU A 32 -2.76 10.27 32.27
CA GLU A 32 -2.24 9.58 33.48
C GLU A 32 -0.71 9.66 33.58
N ALA A 33 0.02 9.59 32.46
CA ALA A 33 1.49 9.65 32.45
C ALA A 33 2.08 11.03 32.83
N VAL A 34 1.33 12.12 32.64
CA VAL A 34 1.77 13.49 32.99
C VAL A 34 1.55 13.79 34.48
N ASN A 35 0.56 13.17 35.11
CA ASN A 35 0.25 13.39 36.53
C ASN A 35 1.17 12.61 37.49
N GLU A 36 1.93 11.62 37.01
CA GLU A 36 2.85 10.82 37.83
C GLU A 36 4.30 11.36 37.88
N GLY A 37 4.59 12.52 37.29
CA GLY A 37 5.91 13.17 37.42
C GLY A 37 7.08 12.38 36.83
N ILE A 38 6.83 11.47 35.88
CA ILE A 38 7.86 10.72 35.17
C ILE A 38 8.57 11.66 34.18
N PRO A 39 9.87 11.96 34.34
CA PRO A 39 10.56 12.85 33.40
C PRO A 39 10.64 12.19 32.02
N ALA A 40 10.30 12.96 30.98
CA ALA A 40 10.45 12.56 29.59
C ALA A 40 11.90 12.10 29.34
N PRO A 41 12.12 10.98 28.63
CA PRO A 41 13.47 10.54 28.33
C PRO A 41 14.16 11.56 27.44
N GLN A 42 15.14 12.28 27.98
CA GLN A 42 16.09 13.08 27.20
C GLN A 42 17.05 12.15 26.46
N MET A 43 16.57 11.53 25.38
CA MET A 43 17.42 10.80 24.46
C MET A 43 18.08 11.82 23.52
N LYS A 44 19.28 12.29 23.89
CA LYS A 44 20.14 13.07 23.00
C LYS A 44 20.60 12.17 21.85
N TRP A 45 19.87 12.19 20.74
CA TRP A 45 20.38 11.69 19.47
C TRP A 45 21.38 12.71 18.92
N SER A 46 22.64 12.31 18.81
CA SER A 46 23.63 13.00 17.99
C SER A 46 23.20 12.88 16.52
N HIS A 47 22.44 13.87 16.03
CA HIS A 47 22.10 13.99 14.63
C HIS A 47 23.34 14.43 13.85
N SER A 48 24.03 13.48 13.21
CA SER A 48 24.57 13.82 11.89
C SER A 48 23.37 13.88 10.95
N GLN A 49 23.01 15.08 10.51
CA GLN A 49 22.13 15.23 9.36
C GLN A 49 22.89 14.73 8.14
N VAL A 50 22.90 13.42 7.92
CA VAL A 50 23.38 12.86 6.66
C VAL A 50 22.34 13.25 5.61
N ARG A 51 22.65 14.27 4.81
CA ARG A 51 21.93 14.52 3.56
C ARG A 51 22.26 13.36 2.63
N ILE A 52 21.44 12.32 2.68
CA ILE A 52 21.57 11.15 1.81
C ILE A 52 21.02 11.51 0.43
N THR A 53 21.87 11.46 -0.59
CA THR A 53 21.50 11.79 -1.97
C THR A 53 20.86 10.57 -2.67
N PRO A 54 20.06 10.76 -3.74
CA PRO A 54 19.56 9.69 -4.59
C PRO A 54 20.63 8.68 -5.05
N GLN A 55 21.90 9.12 -5.10
CA GLN A 55 23.07 8.33 -5.47
C GLN A 55 23.29 7.09 -4.57
N GLU A 56 23.04 7.17 -3.27
CA GLU A 56 23.30 6.03 -2.36
C GLU A 56 22.35 4.84 -2.61
N GLY A 57 21.14 5.10 -3.11
CA GLY A 57 20.19 4.06 -3.51
C GLY A 57 20.62 3.30 -4.77
N LEU A 58 21.31 4.00 -5.67
CA LEU A 58 21.94 3.42 -6.85
C LEU A 58 23.15 2.57 -6.45
N ASP A 59 23.95 3.01 -5.48
CA ASP A 59 25.14 2.28 -5.06
C ASP A 59 24.79 0.88 -4.56
N VAL A 60 23.63 0.68 -3.94
CA VAL A 60 23.16 -0.66 -3.50
C VAL A 60 22.75 -1.54 -4.69
N TRP A 61 22.07 -0.98 -5.70
CA TRP A 61 21.64 -1.72 -6.89
C TRP A 61 22.81 -2.02 -7.85
N ALA A 62 23.67 -1.03 -8.08
CA ALA A 62 24.90 -1.17 -8.88
C ALA A 62 25.86 -2.19 -8.26
N ARG A 63 25.99 -2.22 -6.91
CA ARG A 63 26.76 -3.26 -6.20
C ARG A 63 26.26 -4.69 -6.42
N ARG A 64 25.00 -4.88 -6.82
CA ARG A 64 24.40 -6.21 -7.10
C ARG A 64 24.48 -6.63 -8.57
N ASN A 65 25.32 -5.96 -9.37
CA ASN A 65 25.49 -6.28 -10.79
C ASN A 65 24.15 -6.30 -11.56
N HIS A 66 23.19 -5.48 -11.12
CA HIS A 66 21.87 -5.31 -11.73
C HIS A 66 20.99 -6.56 -11.78
N SER A 67 21.38 -7.64 -11.09
CA SER A 67 20.68 -8.93 -11.13
C SER A 67 20.19 -9.37 -9.76
N TYR A 68 18.98 -9.91 -9.73
CA TYR A 68 18.38 -10.59 -8.59
C TYR A 68 18.04 -12.04 -8.96
N SER A 69 18.82 -12.65 -9.86
CA SER A 69 18.59 -14.02 -10.37
C SER A 69 18.69 -15.13 -9.32
N ASP A 70 19.42 -14.87 -8.23
CA ASP A 70 19.61 -15.77 -7.08
C ASP A 70 18.48 -15.70 -6.05
N VAL A 71 17.63 -14.67 -6.13
CA VAL A 71 16.49 -14.52 -5.23
C VAL A 71 15.46 -15.61 -5.49
N THR A 72 15.02 -16.25 -4.41
CA THR A 72 14.02 -17.33 -4.47
C THR A 72 12.67 -16.95 -3.88
N LYS A 73 12.54 -15.78 -3.23
CA LYS A 73 11.28 -15.31 -2.66
C LYS A 73 11.08 -13.83 -2.93
N VAL A 74 9.92 -13.50 -3.48
CA VAL A 74 9.51 -12.13 -3.75
C VAL A 74 8.24 -11.81 -2.98
N LEU A 75 8.24 -10.67 -2.30
CA LEU A 75 7.05 -10.12 -1.65
C LEU A 75 6.55 -8.91 -2.44
N TYR A 76 5.36 -9.06 -3.04
CA TYR A 76 4.65 -7.98 -3.72
C TYR A 76 3.63 -7.36 -2.78
N ASN A 77 4.06 -6.36 -2.00
CA ASN A 77 3.19 -5.65 -1.07
C ASN A 77 2.31 -4.59 -1.77
N ARG A 78 1.46 -5.06 -2.69
CA ARG A 78 0.76 -4.25 -3.71
C ARG A 78 0.05 -3.02 -3.18
N LEU A 79 0.43 -1.85 -3.71
CA LEU A 79 -0.30 -0.60 -3.48
C LEU A 79 -1.68 -0.64 -4.17
N PRO A 80 -2.79 -0.28 -3.50
CA PRO A 80 -4.10 -0.23 -4.12
C PRO A 80 -4.16 0.76 -5.29
N LYS A 81 -5.00 0.44 -6.28
CA LYS A 81 -5.31 1.30 -7.45
C LYS A 81 -4.11 1.60 -8.38
N CYS A 82 -3.08 0.76 -8.32
CA CYS A 82 -1.88 0.86 -9.15
C CYS A 82 -1.74 -0.34 -10.11
N GLY A 83 -2.82 -0.74 -10.80
CA GLY A 83 -2.78 -1.87 -11.76
C GLY A 83 -2.59 -3.25 -11.14
N SER A 84 -2.76 -3.39 -9.82
CA SER A 84 -2.35 -4.60 -9.12
C SER A 84 -3.15 -5.85 -9.49
N ASN A 85 -4.42 -5.73 -9.92
CA ASN A 85 -5.17 -6.89 -10.44
C ASN A 85 -4.61 -7.39 -11.77
N THR A 86 -4.20 -6.49 -12.65
CA THR A 86 -3.50 -6.82 -13.90
C THR A 86 -2.21 -7.56 -13.61
N MET A 87 -1.40 -7.06 -12.67
CA MET A 87 -0.20 -7.76 -12.22
C MET A 87 -0.49 -9.18 -11.69
N LYS A 88 -1.60 -9.39 -10.97
CA LYS A 88 -1.98 -10.74 -10.52
C LYS A 88 -2.29 -11.68 -11.67
N VAL A 89 -3.04 -11.22 -12.67
CA VAL A 89 -3.34 -12.03 -13.87
C VAL A 89 -2.03 -12.42 -14.56
N LEU A 90 -1.14 -11.46 -14.77
CA LEU A 90 0.16 -11.70 -15.38
C LEU A 90 1.02 -12.71 -14.59
N ILE A 91 1.15 -12.52 -13.27
CA ILE A 91 1.95 -13.41 -12.42
C ILE A 91 1.38 -14.83 -12.43
N ARG A 92 0.05 -15.02 -12.51
CA ARG A 92 -0.56 -16.35 -12.62
C ARG A 92 -0.15 -17.09 -13.89
N GLU A 93 -0.09 -16.40 -15.02
CA GLU A 93 0.37 -17.00 -16.28
C GLU A 93 1.87 -17.34 -16.20
N LEU A 94 2.67 -16.41 -15.65
CA LEU A 94 4.11 -16.59 -15.51
C LEU A 94 4.50 -17.69 -14.52
N GLN A 95 3.67 -17.99 -13.52
CA GLN A 95 3.95 -19.05 -12.54
C GLN A 95 4.15 -20.41 -13.23
N THR A 96 3.31 -20.72 -14.21
CA THR A 96 3.38 -21.97 -14.98
C THR A 96 4.57 -21.95 -15.91
N ARG A 97 4.78 -20.82 -16.60
CA ARG A 97 5.87 -20.64 -17.57
C ARG A 97 7.25 -20.76 -16.92
N ASN A 98 7.43 -20.08 -15.78
CA ASN A 98 8.72 -19.91 -15.11
C ASN A 98 8.91 -20.82 -13.88
N ARG A 99 7.93 -21.71 -13.61
CA ARG A 99 8.00 -22.78 -12.59
C ARG A 99 8.24 -22.26 -11.17
N PHE A 100 7.47 -21.25 -10.75
CA PHE A 100 7.43 -20.76 -9.37
C PHE A 100 6.00 -20.85 -8.81
N GLN A 101 5.85 -20.73 -7.50
CA GLN A 101 4.52 -20.72 -6.87
C GLN A 101 4.04 -19.30 -6.58
N PHE A 102 2.78 -19.01 -6.89
CA PHE A 102 2.16 -17.72 -6.60
C PHE A 102 1.11 -17.83 -5.49
N PHE A 103 1.29 -17.03 -4.44
CA PHE A 103 0.40 -17.01 -3.28
C PHE A 103 -0.31 -15.66 -3.18
N GLU A 104 -1.63 -15.71 -3.04
CA GLU A 104 -2.50 -14.55 -2.99
C GLU A 104 -3.19 -14.44 -1.64
N ASP A 105 -3.01 -13.29 -0.98
CA ASP A 105 -3.73 -13.00 0.24
C ASP A 105 -5.17 -12.52 -0.05
N LYS A 106 -6.14 -13.03 0.72
CA LYS A 106 -7.56 -12.70 0.57
C LYS A 106 -8.02 -11.56 1.49
N ASP A 107 -7.18 -11.10 2.40
CA ASP A 107 -7.45 -9.99 3.32
C ASP A 107 -6.90 -8.67 2.74
N TYR A 108 -7.85 -7.78 2.48
CA TYR A 108 -7.63 -6.45 1.91
C TYR A 108 -7.72 -5.33 2.97
N GLY A 109 -8.12 -5.67 4.20
CA GLY A 109 -8.49 -4.71 5.23
C GLY A 109 -7.30 -4.27 6.08
N ILE A 110 -6.53 -5.23 6.58
CA ILE A 110 -5.49 -4.97 7.58
C ILE A 110 -4.12 -4.81 6.91
N LYS A 111 -3.60 -3.59 6.89
CA LYS A 111 -2.30 -3.24 6.31
C LYS A 111 -1.18 -3.09 7.35
N ALA A 112 -1.54 -2.48 8.49
CA ALA A 112 -0.73 -2.42 9.69
C ALA A 112 -1.09 -3.61 10.58
N LEU A 113 -0.18 -4.57 10.72
CA LEU A 113 -0.42 -5.79 11.48
C LEU A 113 -0.06 -5.57 12.96
N PRO A 114 -0.93 -5.95 13.91
CA PRO A 114 -0.55 -6.11 15.30
C PRO A 114 0.66 -7.04 15.45
N LYS A 115 1.51 -6.79 16.45
CA LYS A 115 2.78 -7.49 16.65
C LYS A 115 2.70 -9.02 16.57
N LYS A 116 1.63 -9.62 17.11
CA LYS A 116 1.40 -11.08 17.04
C LYS A 116 1.17 -11.55 15.60
N LEU A 117 0.25 -10.92 14.89
CA LEU A 117 -0.06 -11.24 13.49
C LEU A 117 1.13 -10.94 12.57
N LEU A 118 1.90 -9.88 12.85
CA LEU A 118 3.11 -9.56 12.11
C LEU A 118 4.16 -10.67 12.23
N ARG A 119 4.35 -11.22 13.45
CA ARG A 119 5.25 -12.36 13.69
C ARG A 119 4.78 -13.64 12.98
N GLU A 120 3.48 -13.90 12.97
CA GLU A 120 2.89 -15.04 12.25
C GLU A 120 3.06 -14.88 10.74
N PHE A 121 2.85 -13.66 10.23
CA PHE A 121 3.01 -13.32 8.82
C PHE A 121 4.45 -13.55 8.33
N VAL A 122 5.46 -13.02 9.03
CA VAL A 122 6.86 -13.19 8.59
C VAL A 122 7.30 -14.65 8.61
N LYS A 123 6.85 -15.43 9.62
CA LYS A 123 7.12 -16.88 9.69
C LYS A 123 6.46 -17.63 8.53
N MET A 124 5.21 -17.31 8.22
CA MET A 124 4.51 -17.93 7.10
C MET A 124 5.21 -17.64 5.78
N VAL A 125 5.57 -16.38 5.50
CA VAL A 125 6.31 -16.01 4.28
C VAL A 125 7.68 -16.69 4.24
N ASP A 126 8.37 -16.84 5.38
CA ASP A 126 9.64 -17.56 5.45
C ASP A 126 9.50 -19.08 5.24
N GLN A 127 8.33 -19.66 5.47
CA GLN A 127 8.08 -21.08 5.23
C GLN A 127 7.55 -21.39 3.83
N LEU A 128 7.29 -20.38 3.00
CA LEU A 128 6.84 -20.59 1.63
C LEU A 128 7.87 -21.38 0.80
N PRO A 129 7.40 -22.26 -0.10
CA PRO A 129 8.27 -22.99 -1.02
C PRO A 129 9.05 -22.04 -1.92
N ARG A 130 10.18 -22.51 -2.43
CA ARG A 130 11.10 -21.74 -3.26
C ARG A 130 11.17 -22.38 -4.67
N PRO A 131 11.11 -21.62 -5.78
CA PRO A 131 10.89 -20.18 -5.84
C PRO A 131 9.40 -19.80 -5.67
N SER A 132 9.10 -18.66 -5.04
CA SER A 132 7.73 -18.17 -4.90
C SER A 132 7.59 -16.64 -4.89
N ILE A 133 6.39 -16.19 -5.26
CA ILE A 133 5.91 -14.81 -5.09
C ILE A 133 4.72 -14.84 -4.14
N TYR A 134 4.74 -14.00 -3.12
CA TYR A 134 3.59 -13.75 -2.25
C TYR A 134 3.10 -12.32 -2.46
N GLU A 135 1.80 -12.13 -2.65
CA GLU A 135 1.20 -10.81 -2.74
C GLU A 135 0.23 -10.53 -1.60
N LYS A 136 0.27 -9.30 -1.07
CA LYS A 136 -0.69 -8.80 -0.08
C LYS A 136 -0.78 -7.28 -0.09
N HIS A 137 -1.95 -6.74 0.24
CA HIS A 137 -2.09 -5.34 0.62
C HIS A 137 -1.59 -5.09 2.05
N ILE A 138 -0.26 -4.94 2.20
CA ILE A 138 0.40 -4.75 3.49
C ILE A 138 1.46 -3.65 3.42
N TYR A 139 1.67 -2.91 4.51
CA TYR A 139 2.82 -1.99 4.60
C TYR A 139 4.13 -2.79 4.64
N TYR A 140 5.24 -2.18 4.21
CA TYR A 140 6.58 -2.77 4.25
C TYR A 140 6.87 -3.45 5.60
N VAL A 141 7.46 -4.65 5.54
CA VAL A 141 7.80 -5.45 6.72
C VAL A 141 9.30 -5.72 6.71
N ASP A 142 9.94 -5.38 7.83
CA ASP A 142 11.34 -5.72 8.07
C ASP A 142 11.41 -7.11 8.73
N PHE A 143 11.81 -8.10 7.95
CA PHE A 143 11.96 -9.49 8.39
C PHE A 143 13.19 -9.67 9.28
N GLN A 144 14.19 -8.80 9.13
CA GLN A 144 15.44 -8.86 9.89
C GLN A 144 15.19 -8.57 11.38
N LYS A 145 14.19 -7.75 11.71
CA LYS A 145 13.70 -7.56 13.10
C LYS A 145 13.20 -8.83 13.78
N PHE A 146 12.93 -9.88 12.99
CA PHE A 146 12.50 -11.19 13.48
C PHE A 146 13.58 -12.27 13.33
N GLY A 147 14.81 -11.89 12.96
CA GLY A 147 15.92 -12.82 12.72
C GLY A 147 15.74 -13.66 11.46
N LEU A 148 14.92 -13.21 10.51
CA LEU A 148 14.63 -13.92 9.26
C LEU A 148 15.29 -13.22 8.08
N GLN A 149 15.52 -13.98 7.00
CA GLN A 149 16.06 -13.43 5.76
C GLN A 149 15.01 -12.51 5.11
N GLN A 150 15.43 -11.32 4.72
CA GLN A 150 14.59 -10.37 3.98
C GLN A 150 14.27 -10.94 2.58
N PRO A 151 12.99 -11.10 2.19
CA PRO A 151 12.63 -11.40 0.81
C PRO A 151 12.90 -10.18 -0.08
N ALA A 152 13.08 -10.38 -1.39
CA ALA A 152 13.13 -9.23 -2.29
C ALA A 152 11.74 -8.63 -2.43
N TYR A 153 11.65 -7.31 -2.42
CA TYR A 153 10.39 -6.63 -2.66
C TYR A 153 10.29 -6.14 -4.11
N ILE A 154 9.06 -6.17 -4.63
CA ILE A 154 8.68 -5.45 -5.85
C ILE A 154 7.42 -4.63 -5.57
N ASN A 155 7.21 -3.57 -6.33
CA ASN A 155 5.92 -2.87 -6.33
C ASN A 155 5.66 -2.14 -7.65
N LEU A 156 4.43 -1.69 -7.82
CA LEU A 156 4.01 -0.83 -8.91
C LEU A 156 3.20 0.30 -8.31
N VAL A 157 3.63 1.54 -8.56
CA VAL A 157 2.93 2.75 -8.09
C VAL A 157 2.25 3.46 -9.25
N ARG A 158 1.51 4.51 -8.95
CA ARG A 158 0.78 5.36 -9.91
C ARG A 158 0.88 6.78 -9.40
N ASP A 159 0.79 7.77 -10.30
CA ASP A 159 0.67 9.18 -9.92
C ASP A 159 -0.31 9.33 -8.72
N PRO A 160 0.12 9.97 -7.61
CA PRO A 160 -0.66 10.06 -6.38
C PRO A 160 -2.09 10.59 -6.59
N LEU A 161 -2.26 11.62 -7.42
CA LEU A 161 -3.56 12.21 -7.72
C LEU A 161 -4.42 11.26 -8.55
N GLU A 162 -3.89 10.66 -9.61
CA GLU A 162 -4.63 9.72 -10.45
C GLU A 162 -4.99 8.44 -9.68
N ARG A 163 -4.14 7.99 -8.75
CA ARG A 163 -4.43 6.93 -7.78
C ARG A 163 -5.58 7.33 -6.86
N ARG A 164 -5.55 8.57 -6.34
CA ARG A 164 -6.56 9.13 -5.44
C ARG A 164 -7.92 9.21 -6.12
N ILE A 165 -7.99 9.77 -7.33
CA ILE A 165 -9.22 9.86 -8.14
C ILE A 165 -9.77 8.47 -8.46
N SER A 166 -8.89 7.54 -8.88
CA SER A 166 -9.31 6.16 -9.14
C SER A 166 -9.86 5.46 -7.90
N GLY A 167 -9.27 5.73 -6.74
CA GLY A 167 -9.76 5.26 -5.45
C GLY A 167 -11.14 5.83 -5.11
N TYR A 168 -11.31 7.15 -5.23
CA TYR A 168 -12.56 7.85 -4.93
C TYR A 168 -13.75 7.25 -5.69
N TYR A 169 -13.62 7.14 -7.02
CA TYR A 169 -14.69 6.61 -7.86
C TYR A 169 -14.87 5.11 -7.73
N TYR A 170 -13.81 4.35 -7.41
CA TYR A 170 -13.95 2.92 -7.10
C TYR A 170 -14.80 2.68 -5.85
N MET A 171 -14.71 3.52 -4.82
CA MET A 171 -15.57 3.38 -3.63
C MET A 171 -17.05 3.64 -3.93
N ARG A 172 -17.35 4.45 -4.96
CA ARG A 172 -18.72 4.82 -5.35
C ARG A 172 -19.34 3.85 -6.35
N PHE A 173 -18.56 3.46 -7.36
CA PHE A 173 -19.06 2.74 -8.54
C PHE A 173 -18.49 1.33 -8.70
N GLY A 174 -17.44 0.97 -7.95
CA GLY A 174 -16.77 -0.31 -8.10
C GLY A 174 -16.05 -0.45 -9.44
N ARG A 175 -16.21 -1.62 -10.06
CA ARG A 175 -15.61 -2.00 -11.34
C ARG A 175 -16.71 -2.13 -12.40
N ILE A 176 -16.33 -2.13 -13.67
CA ILE A 176 -17.27 -2.43 -14.77
C ILE A 176 -17.93 -3.79 -14.54
N GLU A 177 -17.12 -4.81 -14.23
CA GLU A 177 -17.61 -6.13 -13.80
C GLU A 177 -17.42 -6.32 -12.29
N GLY A 178 -18.54 -6.41 -11.57
CA GLY A 178 -18.59 -6.74 -10.16
C GLY A 178 -19.74 -6.07 -9.43
N ASN A 179 -20.35 -6.77 -8.47
CA ASN A 179 -21.39 -6.20 -7.61
C ASN A 179 -20.82 -5.00 -6.85
N GLN A 180 -21.61 -3.93 -6.72
CA GLN A 180 -21.31 -2.79 -5.85
C GLN A 180 -21.07 -3.32 -4.43
N LYS A 181 -19.80 -3.38 -4.01
CA LYS A 181 -19.43 -3.93 -2.71
C LYS A 181 -19.80 -3.01 -1.55
N GLN A 182 -20.06 -1.72 -1.81
CA GLN A 182 -20.44 -0.75 -0.80
C GLN A 182 -21.78 -0.11 -1.14
N LYS A 183 -22.74 -0.24 -0.21
CA LYS A 183 -23.97 0.54 -0.22
C LYS A 183 -23.61 1.97 0.15
N ARG A 184 -23.45 2.82 -0.87
CA ARG A 184 -23.39 4.29 -0.74
C ARG A 184 -24.78 4.86 -0.98
N THR A 185 -25.11 5.97 -0.33
CA THR A 185 -26.37 6.69 -0.59
C THR A 185 -26.38 7.24 -2.02
N HIS A 186 -27.56 7.64 -2.51
CA HIS A 186 -27.66 8.26 -3.83
C HIS A 186 -26.86 9.57 -3.89
N GLU A 187 -26.91 10.36 -2.82
CA GLU A 187 -26.16 11.62 -2.66
C GLU A 187 -24.64 11.41 -2.67
N GLU A 188 -24.15 10.38 -1.98
CA GLU A 188 -22.71 10.06 -2.00
C GLU A 188 -22.24 9.64 -3.40
N LYS A 189 -23.10 9.00 -4.19
CA LYS A 189 -22.78 8.58 -5.56
C LYS A 189 -22.84 9.73 -6.56
N SER A 190 -23.70 10.73 -6.35
CA SER A 190 -23.80 11.90 -7.22
C SER A 190 -22.66 12.90 -6.99
N GLN A 191 -22.04 12.88 -5.81
CA GLN A 191 -20.93 13.77 -5.47
C GLN A 191 -19.69 13.52 -6.33
N THR A 192 -19.30 14.53 -7.11
CA THR A 192 -18.10 14.47 -7.94
C THR A 192 -16.83 14.61 -7.09
N PHE A 193 -15.67 14.30 -7.68
CA PHE A 193 -14.39 14.51 -6.99
C PHE A 193 -14.17 16.01 -6.72
N ASP A 194 -14.55 16.88 -7.66
CA ASP A 194 -14.53 18.33 -7.50
C ASP A 194 -15.35 18.79 -6.32
N ASP A 195 -16.60 18.34 -6.20
CA ASP A 195 -17.45 18.71 -5.06
C ASP A 195 -16.79 18.33 -3.74
N CYS A 196 -16.15 17.15 -3.69
CA CYS A 196 -15.46 16.68 -2.50
C CYS A 196 -14.26 17.56 -2.12
N VAL A 197 -13.45 17.96 -3.11
CA VAL A 197 -12.25 18.77 -2.90
C VAL A 197 -12.59 20.22 -2.61
N LEU A 198 -13.45 20.84 -3.43
CA LEU A 198 -13.76 22.26 -3.37
C LEU A 198 -14.59 22.64 -2.14
N ASN A 199 -15.36 21.70 -1.58
CA ASN A 199 -16.12 21.89 -0.34
C ASN A 199 -15.43 21.28 0.88
N ASP A 200 -14.16 20.87 0.75
CA ASP A 200 -13.34 20.34 1.84
C ASP A 200 -13.98 19.21 2.65
N LEU A 201 -14.58 18.25 1.95
CA LEU A 201 -15.27 17.15 2.61
C LEU A 201 -14.28 16.13 3.17
N TRP A 202 -14.69 15.45 4.25
CA TRP A 202 -13.83 14.54 5.02
C TRP A 202 -13.05 13.50 4.21
N GLU A 203 -13.56 13.07 3.04
CA GLU A 203 -12.81 12.14 2.18
C GLU A 203 -11.60 12.85 1.54
N CYS A 204 -11.75 14.10 1.11
CA CYS A 204 -10.79 14.83 0.27
C CYS A 204 -10.11 16.03 0.95
N ASP A 205 -10.41 16.31 2.22
CA ASP A 205 -9.74 17.37 2.98
C ASP A 205 -8.24 17.10 3.20
N GLU A 206 -7.51 18.09 3.72
CA GLU A 206 -6.07 18.02 3.96
C GLU A 206 -5.67 16.91 4.95
N PHE A 207 -6.49 16.66 5.96
CA PHE A 207 -6.31 15.61 6.97
C PHE A 207 -7.07 14.33 6.60
N GLY A 208 -7.57 14.27 5.37
CA GLY A 208 -8.47 13.25 4.91
C GLY A 208 -7.78 11.90 4.86
N PRO A 209 -8.55 10.81 4.93
CA PRO A 209 -7.97 9.49 4.84
C PRO A 209 -7.27 9.33 3.49
N LYS A 210 -6.07 8.75 3.49
CA LYS A 210 -5.29 8.39 2.30
C LYS A 210 -4.57 9.53 1.56
N THR A 211 -4.28 10.65 2.22
CA THR A 211 -3.39 11.72 1.68
C THR A 211 -1.91 11.31 1.65
N PHE A 212 -1.52 10.27 2.39
CA PHE A 212 -0.13 9.79 2.46
C PHE A 212 0.02 8.26 2.28
N THR A 213 -0.93 7.61 1.59
CA THR A 213 -0.97 6.14 1.49
C THR A 213 0.26 5.54 0.81
N MET A 214 0.83 6.17 -0.22
CA MET A 214 2.04 5.63 -0.85
C MET A 214 3.18 5.63 0.16
N THR A 215 3.37 6.75 0.86
CA THR A 215 4.37 6.90 1.92
C THR A 215 4.20 5.84 3.00
N GLN A 216 2.99 5.60 3.51
CA GLN A 216 2.70 4.53 4.49
C GLN A 216 3.16 3.16 4.02
N PHE A 217 2.84 2.82 2.76
CA PHE A 217 3.11 1.49 2.21
C PHE A 217 4.59 1.15 2.18
N PHE A 218 5.44 2.13 1.87
CA PHE A 218 6.88 1.96 1.80
C PHE A 218 7.58 2.24 3.14
N CYS A 219 7.02 3.13 3.98
CA CYS A 219 7.57 3.40 5.31
C CYS A 219 7.47 2.18 6.23
N GLY A 220 6.33 1.48 6.22
CA GLY A 220 6.20 0.16 6.86
C GLY A 220 5.34 0.13 8.13
N GLN A 221 5.63 -0.84 9.01
CA GLN A 221 4.82 -1.17 10.18
C GLN A 221 5.09 -0.30 11.43
N GLU A 222 6.07 0.60 11.38
CA GLU A 222 6.48 1.39 12.53
C GLU A 222 5.50 2.52 12.86
N SER A 223 5.45 2.95 14.13
CA SER A 223 4.53 4.01 14.57
C SER A 223 4.75 5.34 13.83
N ILE A 224 6.01 5.66 13.51
CA ILE A 224 6.38 6.85 12.72
C ILE A 224 5.74 6.87 11.33
N CYS A 225 5.34 5.71 10.80
CA CYS A 225 4.71 5.55 9.49
C CYS A 225 3.19 5.67 9.55
N MET A 226 2.59 5.81 10.73
CA MET A 226 1.14 5.82 10.91
C MET A 226 0.53 7.22 10.75
N GLU A 227 1.36 8.27 10.76
CA GLU A 227 0.94 9.66 10.58
C GLU A 227 1.77 10.36 9.48
N PRO A 228 1.18 11.34 8.77
CA PRO A 228 1.89 12.13 7.77
C PRO A 228 3.09 12.88 8.39
N SER A 229 4.30 12.58 7.93
CA SER A 229 5.51 13.29 8.38
C SER A 229 6.62 13.20 7.35
N GLN A 230 7.55 14.16 7.38
CA GLN A 230 8.75 14.10 6.55
C GLN A 230 9.64 12.91 6.94
N MET A 231 9.65 12.52 8.22
CA MET A 231 10.40 11.34 8.66
C MET A 231 9.85 10.05 8.04
N ALA A 232 8.53 9.94 7.87
CA ALA A 232 7.92 8.80 7.17
C ALA A 232 8.31 8.75 5.69
N VAL A 233 8.41 9.91 5.03
CA VAL A 233 8.90 10.04 3.65
C VAL A 233 10.34 9.53 3.53
N GLU A 234 11.23 9.99 4.40
CA GLU A 234 12.64 9.57 4.35
C GLU A 234 12.80 8.07 4.69
N THR A 235 12.04 7.57 5.65
CA THR A 235 11.99 6.14 5.97
C THR A 235 11.49 5.31 4.78
N ALA A 236 10.44 5.77 4.08
CA ALA A 236 9.92 5.13 2.88
C ALA A 236 10.97 5.05 1.78
N LYS A 237 11.64 6.18 1.48
CA LYS A 237 12.72 6.23 0.49
C LYS A 237 13.84 5.25 0.85
N GLU A 238 14.22 5.18 2.13
CA GLU A 238 15.27 4.27 2.58
C GLU A 238 14.90 2.79 2.43
N ASN A 239 13.67 2.42 2.80
CA ASN A 239 13.20 1.06 2.61
C ASN A 239 13.17 0.68 1.12
N ILE A 240 12.75 1.60 0.25
CA ILE A 240 12.79 1.42 -1.21
C ILE A 240 14.23 1.14 -1.67
N ARG A 241 15.21 1.95 -1.25
CA ARG A 241 16.62 1.76 -1.63
C ARG A 241 17.16 0.39 -1.22
N ARG A 242 16.90 -0.01 0.03
CA ARG A 242 17.53 -1.19 0.63
C ARG A 242 16.88 -2.51 0.23
N HIS A 243 15.56 -2.52 0.10
CA HIS A 243 14.80 -3.77 0.12
C HIS A 243 13.98 -4.03 -1.15
N TYR A 244 13.70 -2.99 -1.93
CA TYR A 244 12.95 -3.14 -3.18
C TYR A 244 13.88 -3.31 -4.37
N ALA A 245 13.78 -4.44 -5.04
CA ALA A 245 14.54 -4.69 -6.26
C ALA A 245 14.05 -3.78 -7.39
N VAL A 246 12.75 -3.77 -7.65
CA VAL A 246 12.12 -2.94 -8.68
C VAL A 246 10.83 -2.33 -8.14
N VAL A 247 10.70 -1.01 -8.29
CA VAL A 247 9.43 -0.31 -8.12
C VAL A 247 9.19 0.48 -9.40
N GLY A 248 8.17 0.11 -10.17
CA GLY A 248 7.81 0.81 -11.40
C GLY A 248 6.69 1.82 -11.22
N VAL A 249 6.41 2.56 -12.29
CA VAL A 249 5.25 3.46 -12.39
C VAL A 249 4.24 2.90 -13.39
N LEU A 250 2.95 2.95 -13.05
CA LEU A 250 1.86 2.37 -13.84
C LEU A 250 1.74 3.05 -15.21
N GLU A 251 2.10 4.33 -15.27
CA GLU A 251 2.14 5.11 -16.50
C GLU A 251 3.08 4.51 -17.56
N GLU A 252 4.08 3.73 -17.13
CA GLU A 252 5.09 3.08 -17.99
C GLU A 252 5.09 1.56 -17.78
N PHE A 253 3.90 0.96 -17.73
CA PHE A 253 3.73 -0.45 -17.36
C PHE A 253 4.50 -1.42 -18.27
N SER A 254 4.55 -1.18 -19.58
CA SER A 254 5.34 -2.00 -20.52
C SER A 254 6.83 -2.00 -20.15
N SER A 255 7.42 -0.82 -19.96
CA SER A 255 8.81 -0.66 -19.54
C SER A 255 9.07 -1.32 -18.19
N PHE A 256 8.11 -1.27 -17.26
CA PHE A 256 8.22 -1.95 -15.96
C PHE A 256 8.34 -3.47 -16.11
N LEU A 257 7.59 -4.09 -17.02
CA LEU A 257 7.69 -5.52 -17.28
C LEU A 257 9.04 -5.90 -17.92
N LYS A 258 9.54 -5.09 -18.86
CA LYS A 258 10.88 -5.27 -19.44
C LYS A 258 11.98 -5.19 -18.37
N VAL A 259 11.87 -4.26 -17.42
CA VAL A 259 12.81 -4.15 -16.28
C VAL A 259 12.74 -5.39 -15.39
N LEU A 260 11.53 -5.87 -15.05
CA LEU A 260 11.37 -7.09 -14.27
C LEU A 260 11.98 -8.32 -14.96
N GLU A 261 11.87 -8.43 -16.29
CA GLU A 261 12.51 -9.49 -17.07
C GLU A 261 14.03 -9.49 -16.94
N GLY A 262 14.66 -8.31 -17.03
CA GLY A 262 16.10 -8.17 -16.89
C GLY A 262 16.58 -8.43 -15.46
N VAL A 263 15.85 -7.94 -14.46
CA VAL A 263 16.28 -7.98 -13.04
C VAL A 263 15.97 -9.32 -12.38
N MET A 264 14.84 -9.96 -12.71
CA MET A 264 14.36 -11.20 -12.10
C MET A 264 13.81 -12.20 -13.15
N PRO A 265 14.64 -12.66 -14.09
CA PRO A 265 14.19 -13.53 -15.19
C PRO A 265 13.61 -14.87 -14.70
N GLN A 266 14.02 -15.38 -13.54
CA GLN A 266 13.47 -16.61 -12.95
C GLN A 266 11.99 -16.49 -12.57
N PHE A 267 11.48 -15.27 -12.38
CA PHE A 267 10.07 -15.00 -12.10
C PHE A 267 9.36 -14.40 -13.31
N PHE A 268 10.02 -13.50 -14.04
CA PHE A 268 9.35 -12.62 -14.99
C PHE A 268 9.73 -12.81 -16.45
N ARG A 269 10.59 -13.78 -16.82
CA ARG A 269 10.92 -14.04 -18.24
C ARG A 269 9.65 -14.15 -19.09
N GLY A 270 9.57 -13.32 -20.14
CA GLY A 270 8.43 -13.25 -21.05
C GLY A 270 7.19 -12.52 -20.52
N ALA A 271 7.31 -11.77 -19.41
CA ALA A 271 6.25 -10.94 -18.86
C ALA A 271 5.67 -9.92 -19.85
N HIS A 272 6.51 -9.24 -20.62
CA HIS A 272 6.11 -8.24 -21.59
C HIS A 272 5.28 -8.85 -22.72
N ASP A 273 5.72 -10.00 -23.26
CA ASP A 273 4.98 -10.69 -24.32
C ASP A 273 3.64 -11.23 -23.82
N THR A 274 3.64 -11.86 -22.64
CA THR A 274 2.40 -12.35 -22.00
C THR A 274 1.44 -11.19 -21.70
N TRP A 275 1.94 -10.02 -21.32
CA TRP A 275 1.12 -8.83 -21.15
C TRP A 275 0.43 -8.40 -22.44
N ARG A 276 1.15 -8.32 -23.56
CA ARG A 276 0.58 -7.94 -24.85
C ARG A 276 -0.57 -8.86 -25.28
N GLU A 277 -0.47 -10.14 -24.97
CA GLU A 277 -1.54 -11.11 -25.22
C GLU A 277 -2.77 -10.88 -24.32
N ILE A 278 -2.57 -10.62 -23.03
CA ILE A 278 -3.65 -10.38 -22.06
C ILE A 278 -4.36 -9.05 -22.33
N GLU A 279 -3.60 -7.99 -22.60
CA GLU A 279 -4.10 -6.64 -22.83
C GLU A 279 -5.12 -6.63 -23.96
N SER A 280 -4.83 -7.35 -25.04
CA SER A 280 -5.71 -7.47 -26.21
C SER A 280 -7.06 -8.14 -25.93
N LYS A 281 -7.23 -8.81 -24.78
CA LYS A 281 -8.38 -9.69 -24.50
C LYS A 281 -9.20 -9.35 -23.26
N GLN A 282 -8.60 -8.83 -22.17
CA GLN A 282 -9.23 -8.97 -20.83
C GLN A 282 -9.21 -7.72 -19.92
N MET A 283 -8.70 -6.57 -20.36
CA MET A 283 -8.37 -5.47 -19.44
C MET A 283 -9.46 -4.42 -19.20
N GLU A 284 -10.44 -4.27 -20.10
CA GLU A 284 -11.51 -3.27 -19.93
C GLU A 284 -12.29 -3.51 -18.63
N HIS A 285 -12.62 -4.77 -18.34
CA HIS A 285 -13.39 -5.19 -17.16
C HIS A 285 -12.71 -4.93 -15.80
N GLN A 286 -11.40 -4.63 -15.79
CA GLN A 286 -10.65 -4.34 -14.57
C GLN A 286 -10.70 -2.85 -14.16
N LYS A 287 -11.17 -1.97 -15.06
CA LYS A 287 -11.23 -0.52 -14.83
C LYS A 287 -12.36 -0.15 -13.87
N THR A 288 -12.21 1.02 -13.24
CA THR A 288 -13.28 1.64 -12.47
C THR A 288 -14.39 2.09 -13.41
N ALA A 289 -15.64 1.76 -13.09
CA ALA A 289 -16.77 1.89 -14.03
C ALA A 289 -17.03 3.31 -14.54
N ILE A 290 -17.05 4.28 -13.62
CA ILE A 290 -17.29 5.69 -13.95
C ILE A 290 -16.18 6.51 -13.32
N LYS A 291 -15.52 7.35 -14.12
CA LYS A 291 -14.51 8.32 -13.68
C LYS A 291 -14.77 9.63 -14.39
N ILE A 292 -15.06 10.68 -13.64
CA ILE A 292 -15.19 12.04 -14.17
C ILE A 292 -13.84 12.73 -13.97
N PRO A 293 -13.23 13.32 -15.01
CA PRO A 293 -12.00 14.10 -14.87
C PRO A 293 -12.24 15.34 -14.00
N PRO A 294 -11.37 15.62 -13.01
CA PRO A 294 -11.56 16.79 -12.17
C PRO A 294 -11.09 18.09 -12.81
N SER A 295 -11.62 19.22 -12.34
CA SER A 295 -11.17 20.56 -12.72
C SER A 295 -9.73 20.83 -12.30
N GLU A 296 -9.07 21.76 -13.00
CA GLU A 296 -7.69 22.12 -12.69
C GLU A 296 -7.54 22.67 -11.26
N LYS A 297 -8.54 23.41 -10.78
CA LYS A 297 -8.56 23.91 -9.40
C LYS A 297 -8.56 22.77 -8.38
N ALA A 298 -9.39 21.75 -8.57
CA ALA A 298 -9.43 20.59 -7.69
C ALA A 298 -8.13 19.75 -7.79
N ARG A 299 -7.52 19.67 -8.98
CA ARG A 299 -6.21 19.01 -9.18
C ARG A 299 -5.11 19.70 -8.39
N GLU A 300 -5.01 21.03 -8.48
CA GLU A 300 -3.98 21.81 -7.80
C GLU A 300 -4.07 21.68 -6.26
N ILE A 301 -5.27 21.85 -5.70
CA ILE A 301 -5.51 21.66 -4.26
C ILE A 301 -5.08 20.26 -3.81
N MET A 302 -5.47 19.22 -4.56
CA MET A 302 -5.13 17.86 -4.19
C MET A 302 -3.66 17.53 -4.38
N ARG A 303 -2.97 18.12 -5.35
CA ARG A 303 -1.51 17.95 -5.49
C ARG A 303 -0.78 18.47 -4.25
N GLN A 304 -1.19 19.63 -3.74
CA GLN A 304 -0.64 20.20 -2.51
C GLN A 304 -0.91 19.29 -1.29
N ARG A 305 -2.14 18.77 -1.15
CA ARG A 305 -2.51 17.83 -0.07
C ARG A 305 -1.76 16.49 -0.14
N LEU A 306 -1.36 16.07 -1.35
CA LEU A 306 -0.64 14.81 -1.60
C LEU A 306 0.88 14.99 -1.64
N HIS A 307 1.43 16.13 -1.21
CA HIS A 307 2.85 16.47 -1.38
C HIS A 307 3.82 15.41 -0.83
N LEU A 308 3.52 14.75 0.30
CA LEU A 308 4.36 13.68 0.84
C LEU A 308 4.39 12.43 -0.06
N ASP A 309 3.23 12.02 -0.58
CA ASP A 309 3.14 10.92 -1.55
C ASP A 309 3.87 11.28 -2.86
N TYR A 310 3.83 12.54 -3.30
CA TYR A 310 4.58 13.02 -4.46
C TYR A 310 6.09 12.92 -4.26
N GLN A 311 6.61 13.31 -3.09
CA GLN A 311 8.05 13.16 -2.79
C GLN A 311 8.54 11.70 -2.90
N VAL A 312 7.70 10.72 -2.51
CA VAL A 312 8.02 9.29 -2.65
C VAL A 312 7.86 8.83 -4.10
N TYR A 313 6.79 9.27 -4.79
CA TYR A 313 6.54 8.94 -6.19
C TYR A 313 7.67 9.42 -7.11
N ASP A 314 8.10 10.68 -6.96
CA ASP A 314 9.15 11.26 -7.79
C ASP A 314 10.49 10.55 -7.57
N PHE A 315 10.82 10.22 -6.32
CA PHE A 315 11.98 9.39 -5.98
C PHE A 315 11.92 8.00 -6.64
N ILE A 316 10.76 7.34 -6.62
CA ILE A 316 10.54 6.04 -7.28
C ILE A 316 10.72 6.19 -8.79
N LYS A 317 10.11 7.21 -9.39
CA LYS A 317 10.13 7.43 -10.83
C LYS A 317 11.55 7.67 -11.34
N GLU A 318 12.30 8.53 -10.66
CA GLU A 318 13.72 8.78 -10.95
C GLU A 318 14.52 7.49 -10.86
N ARG A 319 14.39 6.73 -9.76
CA ARG A 319 15.06 5.43 -9.59
C ARG A 319 14.70 4.43 -10.69
N PHE A 320 13.44 4.36 -11.07
CA PHE A 320 12.95 3.45 -12.11
C PHE A 320 13.53 3.81 -13.49
N HIS A 321 13.56 5.09 -13.85
CA HIS A 321 14.17 5.58 -15.10
C HIS A 321 15.66 5.31 -15.18
N MET A 322 16.37 5.41 -14.05
CA MET A 322 17.78 5.02 -13.98
C MET A 322 17.96 3.51 -14.24
N GLN A 323 17.14 2.65 -13.61
CA GLN A 323 17.19 1.20 -13.86
C GLN A 323 16.90 0.86 -15.33
N LYS A 324 15.93 1.52 -15.96
CA LYS A 324 15.65 1.38 -17.41
C LYS A 324 16.90 1.70 -18.23
N THR A 325 17.51 2.86 -17.98
CA THR A 325 18.70 3.33 -18.71
C THR A 325 19.86 2.35 -18.56
N GLN A 326 20.11 1.87 -17.35
CA GLN A 326 21.21 0.93 -17.05
C GLN A 326 21.00 -0.46 -17.69
N LEU A 327 19.75 -0.84 -17.93
CA LEU A 327 19.39 -2.07 -18.65
C LEU A 327 19.27 -1.87 -20.16
N GLY A 328 19.46 -0.65 -20.68
CA GLY A 328 19.28 -0.34 -22.09
C GLY A 328 17.82 -0.47 -22.57
N ILE A 329 16.85 -0.25 -21.66
CA ILE A 329 15.42 -0.34 -21.96
C ILE A 329 14.91 1.04 -22.39
N GLU A 330 14.59 1.15 -23.67
CA GLU A 330 13.88 2.29 -24.24
C GLU A 330 12.35 2.07 -24.19
N ASP A 331 11.60 3.18 -24.28
CA ASP A 331 10.14 3.20 -24.18
C ASP A 331 9.43 2.51 -25.35
#